data_AF-A0A444XD92-F1
#
_entry.id   AF-A0A444XD92-F1
#
_cell.length_a   1.000
_cell.length_b   1.000
_cell.length_c   1.000
_cell.angle_alpha   90.00
_cell.angle_beta   90.00
_cell.angle_gamma   90.00
#
_symmetry.space_group_name_H-M   'P 1'
#
loop_
_entity.id
_entity.type
_entity.pdbx_description
1 polymer ?
#
loop_
_entity_poly.entity_id
_entity_poly.type
_entity_poly.pdbx_seq_one_letter_code
_entity_poly.pdbx_strand_id
1 'polypeptide(L)'
;MLIPNCFFRVGGSAVLLSNKGSVKRRAKYKLVHVVRTHKGADDKAFRCVYQEQDDDGKTGVSLSKDLMAIAGGALKTNITTLGSLVLPISEQLLFFATLVEASECKSEALYT
;
A
#
# COMPACT_ATOMS: atom_id res chain seq x y z
N MET A 1 -8.37 12.41 -21.87
CA MET A 1 -7.52 11.34 -21.26
C MET A 1 -8.14 9.95 -21.43
N LEU A 2 -7.44 8.96 -22.01
CA LEU A 2 -8.01 7.63 -22.31
C LEU A 2 -7.49 6.49 -21.40
N ILE A 3 -6.17 6.41 -21.16
CA ILE A 3 -5.54 5.27 -20.45
C ILE A 3 -5.94 5.18 -18.97
N PRO A 4 -5.94 6.27 -18.16
CA PRO A 4 -6.32 6.21 -16.75
C PRO A 4 -7.77 5.75 -16.55
N ASN A 5 -8.67 6.21 -17.42
CA ASN A 5 -10.10 5.89 -17.38
C ASN A 5 -10.36 4.39 -17.62
N CYS A 6 -9.44 3.67 -18.27
CA CYS A 6 -9.54 2.22 -18.43
C CYS A 6 -9.20 1.44 -17.15
N PHE A 7 -8.42 2.01 -16.23
CA PHE A 7 -8.08 1.34 -14.96
C PHE A 7 -9.24 1.36 -13.96
N PHE A 8 -10.04 2.43 -13.97
CA PHE A 8 -11.14 2.61 -13.02
C PHE A 8 -12.46 2.14 -13.63
N ARG A 9 -12.67 0.82 -13.64
CA ARG A 9 -13.97 0.22 -13.97
C ARG A 9 -14.86 0.11 -12.73
N VAL A 10 -16.16 0.25 -12.94
CA VAL A 10 -17.17 0.01 -11.90
C VAL A 10 -17.23 -1.49 -11.59
N GLY A 11 -17.16 -1.83 -10.30
CA GLY A 11 -17.29 -3.20 -9.80
C GLY A 11 -17.87 -3.22 -8.38
N GLY A 12 -18.45 -4.36 -7.98
CA GLY A 12 -19.05 -4.54 -6.67
C GLY A 12 -18.53 -5.79 -5.97
N SER A 13 -18.28 -5.70 -4.66
CA SER A 13 -17.91 -6.83 -3.82
C SER A 13 -18.47 -6.61 -2.42
N ALA A 14 -18.83 -7.70 -1.74
CA ALA A 14 -19.35 -7.67 -0.37
C ALA A 14 -18.59 -8.69 0.49
N VAL A 15 -18.29 -8.29 1.73
CA VAL A 15 -17.64 -9.13 2.74
C VAL A 15 -18.47 -9.12 4.00
N LEU A 16 -18.82 -10.29 4.53
CA LEU A 16 -19.52 -10.43 5.81
C LEU A 16 -18.51 -10.67 6.93
N LEU A 17 -18.51 -9.78 7.93
CA LEU A 17 -17.70 -9.88 9.14
C LEU A 17 -18.57 -10.30 10.31
N SER A 18 -18.08 -11.23 11.13
CA SER A 18 -18.78 -11.68 12.35
C SER A 18 -17.79 -11.93 13.48
N ASN A 19 -18.19 -11.56 14.69
CA ASN A 19 -17.47 -11.86 15.94
C ASN A 19 -17.98 -13.14 16.63
N LYS A 20 -18.96 -13.85 16.04
CA LYS A 20 -19.56 -15.03 16.67
C LYS A 20 -18.63 -16.24 16.60
N GLY A 21 -18.27 -16.79 17.76
CA GLY A 21 -17.43 -17.99 17.83
C GLY A 21 -18.03 -19.21 17.11
N SER A 22 -19.37 -19.32 17.10
CA SER A 22 -20.09 -20.43 16.46
C SER A 22 -19.93 -20.50 14.93
N VAL A 23 -19.66 -19.36 14.27
CA VAL A 23 -19.44 -19.31 12.82
C VAL A 23 -17.96 -19.37 12.43
N LYS A 24 -17.05 -19.40 13.40
CA LYS A 24 -15.58 -19.39 13.17
C LYS A 24 -15.14 -20.55 12.26
N ARG A 25 -15.73 -21.74 12.41
CA ARG A 25 -15.42 -22.91 11.56
C ARG A 25 -15.87 -22.75 10.10
N ARG A 26 -16.84 -21.87 9.83
CA ARG A 26 -17.37 -21.58 8.48
C ARG A 26 -16.70 -20.36 7.85
N ALA A 27 -15.98 -19.55 8.62
CA ALA A 27 -15.31 -18.35 8.10
C ALA A 27 -14.13 -18.75 7.21
N LYS A 28 -14.05 -18.18 6.00
CA LYS A 28 -12.95 -18.43 5.05
C LYS A 28 -11.64 -17.81 5.52
N TYR A 29 -11.71 -16.65 6.16
CA TYR A 29 -10.55 -15.90 6.65
C TYR A 29 -10.85 -15.34 8.04
N LYS A 30 -9.80 -15.16 8.84
CA LYS A 30 -9.86 -14.46 10.13
C LYS A 30 -9.12 -13.14 10.00
N LEU A 31 -9.79 -12.03 10.30
CA LEU A 31 -9.15 -10.73 10.41
C LEU A 31 -8.34 -10.67 11.72
N VAL A 32 -7.04 -10.39 11.62
CA VAL A 32 -6.14 -10.32 12.78
C VAL A 32 -5.77 -8.88 13.09
N HIS A 33 -5.20 -8.17 12.12
CA HIS A 33 -4.78 -6.77 12.25
C HIS A 33 -5.17 -5.95 11.02
N VAL A 34 -5.44 -4.67 11.23
CA VAL A 34 -5.72 -3.68 10.19
C VAL A 34 -4.88 -2.45 10.50
N VAL A 35 -4.06 -2.00 9.55
CA VAL A 35 -3.26 -0.78 9.67
C VAL A 35 -3.60 0.14 8.50
N ARG A 36 -3.87 1.41 8.80
CA ARG A 36 -4.19 2.43 7.80
C ARG A 36 -3.04 3.42 7.68
N THR A 37 -2.45 3.52 6.49
CA THR A 37 -1.45 4.55 6.16
C THR A 37 -2.10 5.64 5.32
N HIS A 38 -1.99 6.89 5.76
CA HIS A 38 -2.52 8.04 5.02
C HIS A 38 -1.39 9.01 4.66
N LYS A 39 -1.27 9.36 3.38
CA LYS A 39 -0.26 10.27 2.84
C LYS A 39 -0.86 11.55 2.24
N GLY A 40 -2.14 11.83 2.46
CA GLY A 40 -2.83 12.97 1.86
C GLY A 40 -2.35 14.35 2.33
N ALA A 41 -1.48 14.44 3.34
CA ALA A 41 -0.85 15.69 3.76
C ALA A 41 0.35 16.10 2.87
N ASP A 42 0.82 15.21 2.01
CA ASP A 42 1.88 15.50 1.02
C ASP A 42 1.23 15.95 -0.29
N ASP A 43 1.52 17.17 -0.75
CA ASP A 43 0.96 17.74 -1.97
C ASP A 43 1.24 16.92 -3.22
N LYS A 44 2.38 16.22 -3.29
CA LYS A 44 2.69 15.32 -4.40
C LYS A 44 1.81 14.08 -4.33
N ALA A 45 1.58 13.54 -3.14
CA ALA A 45 0.70 12.39 -2.95
C ALA A 45 -0.77 12.77 -3.18
N PHE A 46 -1.18 13.96 -2.78
CA PHE A 46 -2.53 14.46 -3.00
C PHE A 46 -2.82 14.68 -4.49
N ARG A 47 -1.88 15.29 -5.23
CA ARG A 47 -2.04 15.54 -6.66
C ARG A 47 -1.68 14.35 -7.55
N CYS A 48 -1.23 13.21 -7.00
CA CYS A 48 -0.79 12.10 -7.83
C CYS A 48 -1.95 11.39 -8.57
N VAL A 49 -3.16 11.45 -8.01
CA VAL A 49 -4.40 10.97 -8.63
C VAL A 49 -5.47 12.04 -8.41
N TYR A 50 -5.86 12.72 -9.48
CA TYR A 50 -6.89 13.76 -9.41
C TYR A 50 -7.89 13.60 -10.53
N GLN A 51 -9.15 13.94 -10.28
CA GLN A 51 -10.17 13.95 -11.32
C GLN A 51 -10.20 15.33 -11.95
N GLU A 52 -9.89 15.43 -13.24
CA GLU A 52 -9.82 16.69 -13.97
C GLU A 52 -10.52 16.58 -15.33
N GLN A 53 -10.83 17.73 -15.92
CA GLN A 53 -11.43 17.80 -17.24
C GLN A 53 -10.33 17.96 -18.28
N ASP A 54 -10.39 17.15 -19.34
CA ASP A 54 -9.47 17.32 -20.48
C ASP A 54 -9.91 18.45 -21.41
N ASP A 55 -9.06 18.75 -22.41
CA ASP A 55 -9.28 19.83 -23.39
C ASP A 55 -10.54 19.63 -24.23
N ASP A 56 -11.02 18.38 -24.36
CA ASP A 56 -12.26 18.01 -25.05
C ASP A 56 -13.50 18.11 -24.12
N GLY A 57 -13.34 18.63 -22.90
CA GLY A 57 -14.41 18.78 -21.93
C GLY A 57 -14.84 17.48 -21.25
N LYS A 58 -14.08 16.38 -21.38
CA LYS A 58 -14.41 15.09 -20.76
C LYS A 58 -13.71 14.97 -19.41
N THR A 59 -14.50 14.73 -18.37
CA THR A 59 -13.95 14.47 -17.03
C THR A 59 -13.31 13.08 -16.99
N GLY A 60 -12.06 13.02 -16.55
CA GLY A 60 -11.30 11.79 -16.39
C GLY A 60 -10.38 11.83 -15.18
N VAL A 61 -9.64 10.74 -14.97
CA VAL A 61 -8.61 10.66 -13.93
C VAL A 61 -7.24 11.02 -14.52
N SER A 62 -6.56 11.96 -13.88
CA SER A 62 -5.16 12.30 -14.11
C SER A 62 -4.26 11.53 -13.18
N LEU A 63 -3.22 10.89 -13.73
CA LEU A 63 -2.24 10.13 -12.97
C LEU A 63 -0.85 10.74 -13.17
N SER A 64 -0.24 11.21 -12.09
CA SER A 64 1.14 11.71 -12.11
C SER A 64 2.14 10.56 -12.25
N LYS A 65 3.30 10.84 -12.88
CA LYS A 65 4.42 9.88 -12.98
C LYS A 65 4.99 9.50 -11.60
N ASP A 66 4.82 10.37 -10.61
CA ASP A 66 5.28 10.13 -9.24
C ASP A 66 4.43 9.10 -8.48
N LEU A 67 3.28 8.69 -9.05
CA LEU A 67 2.34 7.75 -8.41
C LEU A 67 3.03 6.46 -7.95
N MET A 68 3.87 5.85 -8.80
CA MET A 68 4.55 4.60 -8.45
C MET A 68 5.49 4.76 -7.26
N ALA A 69 6.26 5.85 -7.21
CA ALA A 69 7.19 6.11 -6.12
C ALA A 69 6.44 6.40 -4.80
N ILE A 70 5.38 7.21 -4.87
CA ILE A 70 4.56 7.58 -3.71
C ILE A 70 3.79 6.36 -3.18
N ALA A 71 3.16 5.58 -4.05
CA ALA A 71 2.44 4.37 -3.69
C ALA A 71 3.39 3.31 -3.12
N GLY A 72 4.56 3.13 -3.73
CA GLY A 72 5.60 2.22 -3.23
C GLY A 72 6.09 2.61 -1.84
N GLY A 73 6.33 3.90 -1.60
CA GLY A 73 6.70 4.41 -0.27
C GLY A 73 5.60 4.19 0.77
N ALA A 74 4.35 4.51 0.43
CA ALA A 74 3.20 4.31 1.32
C ALA A 74 2.98 2.83 1.66
N LEU A 75 3.10 1.95 0.66
CA LEU A 75 2.97 0.51 0.82
C LEU A 75 4.11 -0.06 1.67
N LYS A 76 5.36 0.37 1.43
CA LYS A 76 6.51 -0.01 2.25
C LYS A 76 6.27 0.34 3.71
N THR A 77 5.83 1.56 4.02
CA THR A 77 5.49 1.96 5.39
C THR A 77 4.39 1.08 5.99
N ASN A 78 3.31 0.82 5.25
CA ASN A 78 2.21 0.00 5.75
C ASN A 78 2.64 -1.45 6.04
N ILE A 79 3.42 -2.06 5.14
CA ILE A 79 3.95 -3.42 5.30
C ILE A 79 4.94 -3.47 6.46
N THR A 80 5.80 -2.45 6.64
CA THR A 80 6.72 -2.42 7.78
C THR A 80 5.96 -2.37 9.11
N THR A 81 4.91 -1.56 9.20
CA THR A 81 4.08 -1.49 10.41
C THR A 81 3.26 -2.77 10.62
N LEU A 82 2.71 -3.35 9.55
CA LEU A 82 2.01 -4.63 9.65
C LEU A 82 2.96 -5.76 10.03
N GLY A 83 4.16 -5.80 9.44
CA GLY A 83 5.18 -6.79 9.69
C GLY A 83 5.55 -6.85 11.17
N SER A 84 5.76 -5.70 11.82
CA SER A 84 6.02 -5.68 13.27
C SER A 84 4.82 -6.12 14.14
N LEU A 85 3.61 -6.12 13.60
CA LEU A 85 2.39 -6.57 14.30
C LEU A 85 2.08 -8.05 14.04
N VAL A 86 2.46 -8.61 12.89
CA VAL A 86 2.13 -9.99 12.50
C VAL A 86 3.27 -10.99 12.65
N LEU A 87 4.53 -10.55 12.69
CA LEU A 87 5.69 -11.44 12.78
C LEU A 87 5.99 -11.80 14.25
N PRO A 88 6.19 -13.09 14.60
CA PRO A 88 6.75 -13.48 15.89
C PRO A 88 8.18 -12.92 16.06
N ILE A 89 8.62 -12.71 17.30
CA ILE A 89 9.88 -12.02 17.65
C ILE A 89 11.10 -12.59 16.91
N SER A 90 11.13 -13.90 16.65
CA SER A 90 12.20 -14.58 15.91
C SER A 90 12.31 -14.14 14.43
N GLU A 91 11.18 -13.89 13.76
CA GLU A 91 11.15 -13.42 12.37
C GLU A 91 11.40 -11.92 12.28
N GLN A 92 11.03 -11.16 13.32
CA GLN A 92 11.41 -9.76 13.42
C GLN A 92 12.92 -9.60 13.50
N LEU A 93 13.61 -10.40 14.32
CA LEU A 93 15.09 -10.39 14.41
C LEU A 93 15.76 -10.74 13.07
N LEU A 94 15.22 -11.72 12.32
CA LEU A 94 15.77 -12.11 11.02
C LEU A 94 15.58 -11.01 9.95
N PHE A 95 14.43 -10.34 9.98
CA PHE A 95 14.16 -9.19 9.12
C PHE A 95 15.05 -8.00 9.48
N PHE A 96 15.27 -7.74 10.76
CA PHE A 96 16.21 -6.70 11.20
C PHE A 96 17.65 -7.02 10.78
N ALA A 97 18.10 -8.27 10.93
CA ALA A 97 19.44 -8.69 10.51
C ALA A 97 19.66 -8.49 9.00
N THR A 98 18.72 -8.92 8.17
CA THR A 98 18.79 -8.72 6.71
C THR A 98 18.73 -7.25 6.29
N LEU A 99 18.00 -6.41 7.02
CA LEU A 99 18.01 -4.96 6.79
C LEU A 99 19.34 -4.31 7.17
N VAL A 100 19.99 -4.74 8.24
CA VAL A 100 21.32 -4.24 8.65
C VAL A 100 22.37 -4.64 7.61
N GLU A 101 22.39 -5.91 7.21
CA GLU A 101 23.34 -6.44 6.21
C GLU A 101 23.16 -5.75 4.84
N ALA A 102 21.91 -5.51 4.42
CA ALA A 102 21.62 -4.75 3.21
C ALA A 102 21.96 -3.25 3.33
N SER A 103 21.97 -2.69 4.55
CA SER A 103 22.37 -1.31 4.79
C SER A 103 23.90 -1.13 4.80
N GLU A 104 24.64 -2.12 5.31
CA GLU A 104 26.11 -2.17 5.26
C GLU A 104 26.61 -2.35 3.82
N CYS A 105 26.00 -3.26 3.05
CA CYS A 105 26.32 -3.47 1.63
C CYS A 105 26.09 -2.21 0.78
N LYS A 106 25.15 -1.34 1.17
CA LYS A 106 24.90 -0.06 0.49
C LYS A 106 25.96 1.01 0.81
N SER A 107 26.65 0.90 1.94
CA SER A 107 27.74 1.79 2.31
C SER A 107 29.01 1.49 1.52
N GLU A 108 29.29 0.22 1.22
CA GLU A 108 30.43 -0.19 0.39
C GLU A 108 30.25 0.18 -1.10
N ALA A 109 29.01 0.14 -1.62
CA ALA A 109 28.72 0.48 -3.01
C ALA A 109 28.71 2.00 -3.33
N LEU A 110 28.78 2.88 -2.32
CA LEU A 110 28.89 4.34 -2.51
C LEU A 110 30.33 4.87 -2.43
N TYR A 111 31.31 3.98 -2.19
CA TYR A 111 32.74 4.30 -2.10
C TYR A 111 33.59 3.69 -3.22
N THR A 112 32.97 3.11 -4.26
CA THR A 112 33.64 2.63 -5.48
C THR A 112 33.19 3.39 -6.71
#